data_AF-A0A379WPA9-F1
#
_entry.id   AF-A0A379WPA9-F1
#
_cell.length_a   1.000
_cell.length_b   1.000
_cell.length_c   1.000
_cell.angle_alpha   90.00
_cell.angle_beta   90.00
_cell.angle_gamma   90.00
#
_symmetry.space_group_name_H-M   'P 1'
#
loop_
_entity.id
_entity.type
_entity.pdbx_description
1 polymer ?
#
loop_
_entity_poly.entity_id
_entity_poly.type
_entity_poly.pdbx_seq_one_letter_code
_entity_poly.pdbx_strand_id
1 'polypeptide(L)'
;MKDWDARDPTTGSSFAIIERATKAFNQIKEARVFASSPPAISGLGSSAGFDMELQDHAGAGHDALMAARDQLIELAGKNSSLTRVRHNGLDDSPQLQIDIDQRKAQALGVSIDDINDTLQTAWGSSYVNDFMDRAA
;
A
#
# COMPACT_ATOMS: atom_id res chain seq x y z
N MET A 1 18.38 -19.68 0.64
CA MET A 1 18.18 -20.92 -0.15
C MET A 1 19.39 -21.82 0.07
N LYS A 2 19.27 -23.14 -0.14
CA LYS A 2 20.42 -24.07 -0.10
C LYS A 2 21.47 -23.71 -1.17
N ASP A 3 22.67 -24.26 -1.10
CA ASP A 3 23.66 -24.13 -2.19
C ASP A 3 23.09 -24.64 -3.53
N TRP A 4 23.55 -24.12 -4.67
CA TRP A 4 23.09 -24.47 -6.02
C TRP A 4 23.20 -25.96 -6.30
N ASP A 5 24.32 -26.59 -5.93
CA ASP A 5 24.58 -28.02 -6.18
C ASP A 5 23.63 -28.94 -5.38
N ALA A 6 23.03 -28.42 -4.32
CA ALA A 6 22.07 -29.13 -3.47
C ALA A 6 20.61 -28.89 -3.89
N ARG A 7 20.37 -28.26 -5.04
CA ARG A 7 19.03 -27.95 -5.56
C ARG A 7 18.70 -28.84 -6.75
N ASP A 8 17.42 -29.19 -6.86
CA ASP A 8 16.90 -29.82 -8.06
C ASP A 8 17.02 -28.86 -9.26
N PRO A 9 17.61 -29.26 -10.39
CA PRO A 9 17.83 -28.36 -11.54
C PRO A 9 16.54 -27.84 -12.18
N THR A 10 15.43 -28.56 -12.03
CA THR A 10 14.14 -28.24 -12.67
C THR A 10 13.23 -27.41 -11.76
N THR A 11 13.28 -27.65 -10.46
CA THR A 11 12.36 -27.05 -9.48
C THR A 11 13.04 -26.14 -8.45
N GLY A 12 14.37 -26.18 -8.38
CA GLY A 12 15.19 -25.45 -7.40
C GLY A 12 15.71 -24.09 -7.87
N SER A 13 15.41 -23.67 -9.11
CA SER A 13 15.70 -22.32 -9.57
C SER A 13 14.84 -21.29 -8.82
N SER A 14 15.34 -20.06 -8.68
CA SER A 14 14.57 -18.96 -8.05
C SER A 14 13.25 -18.71 -8.78
N PHE A 15 13.24 -18.78 -10.12
CA PHE A 15 12.04 -18.62 -10.93
C PHE A 15 11.02 -19.73 -10.67
N ALA A 16 11.44 -21.00 -10.63
CA ALA A 16 10.54 -22.11 -10.35
C ALA A 16 9.96 -22.06 -8.93
N ILE A 17 10.76 -21.60 -7.96
CA ILE A 17 10.31 -21.38 -6.58
C ILE A 17 9.29 -20.23 -6.53
N ILE A 18 9.57 -19.10 -7.18
CA ILE A 18 8.66 -17.95 -7.26
C ILE A 18 7.33 -18.36 -7.88
N GLU A 19 7.34 -19.11 -8.98
CA GLU A 19 6.10 -19.55 -9.64
C GLU A 19 5.23 -20.39 -8.70
N ARG A 20 5.82 -21.37 -8.00
CA ARG A 20 5.08 -22.18 -7.01
C ARG A 20 4.58 -21.34 -5.84
N ALA A 21 5.39 -20.42 -5.33
CA ALA A 21 5.02 -19.53 -4.25
C ALA A 21 3.84 -18.63 -4.67
N THR A 22 3.89 -18.02 -5.85
CA THR A 22 2.79 -17.23 -6.41
C THR A 22 1.51 -18.05 -6.53
N LYS A 23 1.58 -19.30 -7.02
CA LYS A 23 0.40 -20.19 -7.08
C LYS A 23 -0.20 -20.47 -5.70
N ALA A 24 0.65 -20.68 -4.68
CA ALA A 24 0.20 -20.91 -3.31
C ALA A 24 -0.42 -19.64 -2.70
N PHE A 25 0.21 -18.48 -2.89
CA PHE A 25 -0.25 -17.21 -2.35
C PHE A 25 -1.55 -16.70 -2.95
N ASN A 26 -1.85 -17.07 -4.21
CA ASN A 26 -3.13 -16.74 -4.84
C ASN A 26 -4.34 -17.37 -4.12
N GLN A 27 -4.14 -18.28 -3.16
CA GLN A 27 -5.21 -18.87 -2.36
C GLN A 27 -5.56 -18.02 -1.13
N ILE A 28 -4.73 -17.05 -0.75
CA ILE A 28 -4.97 -16.15 0.39
C ILE A 28 -5.99 -15.09 -0.05
N LYS A 29 -7.09 -14.95 0.71
CA LYS A 29 -8.19 -14.02 0.35
C LYS A 29 -8.06 -12.67 1.05
N GLU A 30 -7.40 -12.66 2.20
CA GLU A 30 -7.32 -11.52 3.13
C GLU A 30 -6.14 -10.58 2.79
N ALA A 31 -5.21 -11.01 1.95
CA ALA A 31 -4.02 -10.25 1.61
C ALA A 31 -3.49 -10.59 0.21
N ARG A 32 -2.84 -9.61 -0.42
CA ARG A 32 -2.11 -9.78 -1.68
C ARG A 32 -0.63 -10.04 -1.38
N VAL A 33 -0.13 -11.22 -1.72
CA VAL A 33 1.27 -11.62 -1.45
C VAL A 33 1.99 -11.92 -2.76
N PHE A 34 3.12 -11.24 -2.99
CA PHE A 34 3.89 -11.37 -4.22
C PHE A 34 5.31 -11.89 -3.95
N ALA A 35 5.67 -12.99 -4.59
CA ALA A 35 7.05 -13.46 -4.65
C ALA A 35 7.81 -12.76 -5.79
N SER A 36 9.02 -12.27 -5.51
CA SER A 36 9.89 -11.65 -6.51
C SER A 36 11.35 -12.02 -6.24
N SER A 37 12.17 -11.99 -7.29
CA SER A 37 13.63 -12.03 -7.16
C SER A 37 14.17 -10.61 -7.33
N PRO A 38 15.23 -10.23 -6.59
CA PRO A 38 15.90 -8.96 -6.80
C PRO A 38 16.41 -8.84 -8.25
N PRO A 39 16.53 -7.61 -8.79
CA PRO A 39 17.12 -7.37 -10.10
C PRO A 39 18.59 -7.82 -10.12
N ALA A 40 19.13 -8.08 -11.32
CA ALA A 40 20.54 -8.46 -11.49
C ALA A 40 21.53 -7.35 -11.07
N ILE A 41 21.09 -6.09 -11.11
CA ILE A 41 21.85 -4.92 -10.67
C ILE A 41 21.00 -4.14 -9.67
N SER A 42 21.50 -4.04 -8.43
CA SER A 42 20.87 -3.21 -7.39
C SER A 42 20.91 -1.73 -7.79
N GLY A 43 19.77 -1.04 -7.73
CA GLY A 43 19.67 0.41 -7.99
C GLY A 43 19.03 0.82 -9.31
N LEU A 44 18.70 -0.11 -10.20
CA LEU A 44 17.98 0.16 -11.47
C LEU A 44 16.45 -0.08 -11.40
N GLY A 45 15.90 -0.15 -10.18
CA GLY A 45 14.48 -0.43 -9.93
C GLY A 45 14.24 -1.80 -9.30
N SER A 46 13.17 -1.93 -8.52
CA SER A 46 12.84 -3.15 -7.76
C SER A 46 12.19 -4.25 -8.61
N SER A 47 11.80 -3.94 -9.85
CA SER A 47 11.24 -4.89 -10.82
C SER A 47 11.86 -4.70 -12.19
N ALA A 48 12.30 -5.80 -12.82
CA ALA A 48 12.58 -5.82 -14.24
C ALA A 48 11.25 -5.66 -15.02
N GLY A 49 11.20 -4.75 -16.00
CA GLY A 49 9.99 -4.47 -16.78
C GLY A 49 9.88 -3.00 -17.18
N PHE A 50 8.66 -2.47 -17.10
CA PHE A 50 8.34 -1.06 -17.31
C PHE A 50 7.74 -0.46 -16.05
N ASP A 51 7.76 0.86 -15.97
CA ASP A 51 7.06 1.66 -14.97
C ASP A 51 6.23 2.73 -15.69
N MET A 52 5.04 3.03 -15.17
CA MET A 52 4.13 4.01 -15.77
C MET A 52 3.26 4.69 -14.72
N GLU A 53 2.95 5.96 -14.94
CA GLU A 53 2.06 6.76 -14.10
C GLU A 53 0.77 7.09 -14.85
N LEU A 54 -0.38 6.75 -14.26
CA LEU A 54 -1.69 7.12 -14.78
C LEU A 54 -2.10 8.47 -14.19
N GLN A 55 -2.41 9.44 -15.04
CA GLN A 55 -2.72 10.81 -14.63
C GLN A 55 -4.11 11.24 -15.08
N ASP A 56 -4.82 11.95 -14.20
CA ASP A 56 -6.04 12.66 -14.51
C ASP A 56 -5.72 14.13 -14.87
N HIS A 57 -5.69 14.43 -16.16
CA HIS A 57 -5.45 15.80 -16.65
C HIS A 57 -6.72 16.65 -16.76
N ALA A 58 -7.91 16.02 -16.72
CA ALA A 58 -9.19 16.71 -16.87
C ALA A 58 -9.80 17.12 -15.52
N GLY A 59 -9.27 16.60 -14.40
CA GLY A 59 -9.81 16.83 -13.07
C GLY A 59 -11.12 16.08 -12.84
N ALA A 60 -11.26 14.88 -13.41
CA ALA A 60 -12.39 13.99 -13.19
C ALA A 60 -12.50 13.50 -11.74
N GLY A 61 -11.40 13.52 -10.98
CA GLY A 61 -11.36 13.21 -9.56
C GLY A 61 -10.92 11.78 -9.24
N HIS A 62 -10.78 11.51 -7.95
CA HIS A 62 -10.19 10.26 -7.41
C HIS A 62 -10.91 9.00 -7.89
N ASP A 63 -12.24 8.92 -7.72
CA ASP A 63 -13.02 7.73 -8.07
C ASP A 63 -12.92 7.38 -9.57
N ALA A 64 -12.93 8.41 -10.43
CA ALA A 64 -12.80 8.22 -11.88
C ALA A 64 -11.40 7.73 -12.26
N LEU A 65 -10.35 8.27 -11.62
CA LEU A 65 -8.98 7.81 -11.82
C LEU A 65 -8.78 6.37 -11.36
N MET A 66 -9.38 5.99 -10.21
CA MET A 66 -9.35 4.64 -9.68
C MET A 66 -10.07 3.64 -10.61
N ALA A 67 -11.23 4.02 -11.15
CA ALA A 67 -11.93 3.20 -12.15
C ALA A 67 -11.10 3.01 -13.43
N ALA A 68 -10.45 4.07 -13.91
CA ALA A 68 -9.57 4.00 -15.09
C ALA A 68 -8.33 3.11 -14.85
N ARG A 69 -7.75 3.18 -13.65
CA ARG A 69 -6.65 2.29 -13.21
C ARG A 69 -7.07 0.83 -13.24
N ASP A 70 -8.24 0.52 -12.69
CA ASP A 70 -8.72 -0.86 -12.63
C ASP A 70 -9.03 -1.41 -14.02
N GLN A 71 -9.64 -0.58 -14.88
CA GLN A 71 -9.85 -0.91 -16.30
C GLN A 71 -8.53 -1.17 -17.03
N LEU A 72 -7.50 -0.33 -16.81
CA LEU A 72 -6.18 -0.51 -17.40
C LEU A 72 -5.57 -1.86 -17.00
N ILE A 73 -5.64 -2.22 -15.71
CA ILE A 73 -5.11 -3.50 -15.21
C ILE A 73 -5.89 -4.68 -15.77
N GLU A 74 -7.22 -4.58 -15.87
CA GLU A 74 -8.06 -5.63 -16.46
C GLU A 74 -7.71 -5.86 -17.93
N LEU A 75 -7.56 -4.79 -18.72
CA LEU A 75 -7.16 -4.85 -20.12
C LEU A 75 -5.74 -5.41 -20.27
N ALA A 76 -4.82 -5.01 -19.39
CA ALA A 76 -3.46 -5.54 -19.38
C ALA A 76 -3.43 -7.05 -19.11
N GLY A 77 -4.28 -7.54 -18.20
CA GLY A 77 -4.41 -8.98 -17.90
C GLY A 77 -4.89 -9.83 -19.09
N LYS A 78 -5.55 -9.22 -20.09
CA LYS A 78 -6.00 -9.91 -21.31
C LYS A 78 -4.93 -9.93 -22.42
N ASN A 79 -3.86 -9.15 -22.29
CA ASN A 79 -2.80 -9.06 -23.29
C ASN A 79 -1.67 -10.04 -22.96
N SER A 80 -1.44 -11.04 -23.82
CA SER A 80 -0.41 -12.07 -23.64
C SER A 80 1.03 -11.53 -23.68
N SER A 81 1.23 -10.32 -24.19
CA SER A 81 2.54 -9.64 -24.20
C SER A 81 2.86 -8.96 -22.87
N LEU A 82 1.88 -8.84 -21.97
CA LEU A 82 2.03 -8.23 -20.66
C LEU A 82 1.98 -9.31 -19.58
N THR A 83 2.79 -9.14 -18.54
CA THR A 83 2.81 -10.06 -17.41
C THR A 83 2.99 -9.30 -16.12
N ARG A 84 2.27 -9.71 -15.07
CA ARG A 84 2.43 -9.21 -13.69
C ARG A 84 2.24 -7.68 -13.56
N VAL A 85 1.40 -7.09 -14.40
CA VAL A 85 0.98 -5.69 -14.29
C VAL A 85 0.17 -5.51 -13.01
N ARG A 86 0.54 -4.51 -12.22
CA ARG A 86 -0.06 -4.22 -10.91
C ARG A 86 0.08 -2.73 -10.60
N HIS A 87 -0.83 -2.19 -9.78
CA HIS A 87 -0.64 -0.85 -9.23
C HIS A 87 0.41 -0.87 -8.10
N ASN A 88 1.09 0.27 -7.90
CA ASN A 88 2.10 0.46 -6.85
C ASN A 88 1.53 1.23 -5.62
N GLY A 89 0.27 1.66 -5.67
CA GLY A 89 -0.41 2.36 -4.59
C GLY A 89 -1.11 1.45 -3.57
N LEU A 90 -1.77 2.08 -2.59
CA LEU A 90 -2.75 1.42 -1.72
C LEU A 90 -4.15 1.64 -2.31
N ASP A 91 -5.04 0.68 -2.09
CA ASP A 91 -6.46 0.90 -2.36
C ASP A 91 -7.07 1.77 -1.25
N ASP A 92 -8.23 2.36 -1.54
CA ASP A 92 -8.97 3.13 -0.57
C ASP A 92 -9.32 2.28 0.65
N SER A 93 -9.04 2.85 1.81
CA SER A 93 -9.30 2.22 3.11
C SER A 93 -10.45 2.94 3.82
N PRO A 94 -11.25 2.24 4.63
CA PRO A 94 -12.28 2.88 5.44
C PRO A 94 -11.69 3.96 6.34
N GLN A 95 -12.31 5.13 6.36
CA GLN A 95 -11.92 6.26 7.20
C GLN A 95 -13.11 6.71 8.04
N LEU A 96 -12.82 7.19 9.26
CA LEU A 96 -13.81 7.82 10.12
C LEU A 96 -13.67 9.34 10.01
N GLN A 97 -14.68 10.00 9.45
CA GLN A 97 -14.77 11.46 9.45
C GLN A 97 -15.56 11.93 10.67
N ILE A 98 -15.00 12.90 11.40
CA ILE A 98 -15.66 13.56 12.53
C ILE A 98 -16.09 14.95 12.08
N ASP A 99 -17.40 15.18 12.00
CA ASP A 99 -17.95 16.50 11.68
C ASP A 99 -18.36 17.24 12.96
N ILE A 100 -17.72 18.39 13.21
CA ILE A 100 -17.99 19.21 14.40
C ILE A 100 -19.06 20.27 14.08
N ASP A 101 -20.18 20.26 14.81
CA ASP A 101 -21.18 21.32 14.73
C ASP A 101 -20.73 22.55 15.53
N GLN A 102 -20.16 23.52 14.81
CA GLN A 102 -19.65 24.75 15.39
C GLN A 102 -20.75 25.60 16.04
N ARG A 103 -21.97 25.61 15.47
CA ARG A 103 -23.09 26.40 16.02
C ARG A 103 -23.53 25.83 17.36
N LYS A 104 -23.60 24.51 17.46
CA LYS A 104 -23.92 23.83 18.72
C LYS A 104 -22.82 24.00 19.76
N ALA A 105 -21.55 23.93 19.37
CA ALA A 105 -20.42 24.19 20.27
C ALA A 105 -20.50 25.59 20.87
N GLN A 106 -20.72 26.61 20.04
CA GLN A 106 -20.89 28.00 20.48
C GLN A 106 -22.09 28.17 21.41
N ALA A 107 -23.25 27.58 21.07
CA ALA A 107 -24.46 27.66 21.88
C ALA A 107 -24.28 27.02 23.27
N LEU A 108 -23.41 26.01 23.38
CA LEU A 108 -23.09 25.32 24.64
C LEU A 108 -21.88 25.93 25.36
N GLY A 109 -21.26 26.97 24.82
CA GLY A 109 -20.08 27.61 25.40
C GLY A 109 -18.80 26.78 25.34
N VAL A 110 -18.72 25.81 24.43
CA VAL A 110 -17.53 24.97 24.21
C VAL A 110 -16.70 25.59 23.10
N SER A 111 -15.41 25.86 23.36
CA SER A 111 -14.52 26.42 22.34
C SER A 111 -14.13 25.35 21.32
N ILE A 112 -13.89 25.77 20.07
CA ILE A 112 -13.42 24.86 19.01
C ILE A 112 -12.00 24.36 19.33
N ASP A 113 -11.18 25.19 19.98
CA ASP A 113 -9.83 24.84 20.40
C ASP A 113 -9.87 23.68 21.43
N ASP A 114 -10.74 23.75 22.44
CA ASP A 114 -10.89 22.67 23.43
C ASP A 114 -11.33 21.34 22.76
N ILE A 115 -12.20 21.42 21.74
CA ILE A 115 -12.65 20.23 21.00
C ILE A 115 -11.48 19.62 20.22
N ASN A 116 -10.70 20.46 19.52
CA ASN A 116 -9.54 20.01 18.75
C ASN A 116 -8.46 19.41 19.65
N ASP A 117 -8.12 20.08 20.76
CA ASP A 117 -7.12 19.62 21.73
C ASP A 117 -7.52 18.27 22.34
N THR A 118 -8.82 18.12 22.65
CA THR A 118 -9.38 16.87 23.18
C THR A 118 -9.26 15.74 22.15
N LEU A 119 -9.69 15.96 20.91
CA LEU A 119 -9.61 14.95 19.85
C LEU A 119 -8.17 14.55 19.55
N GLN A 120 -7.27 15.53 19.44
CA GLN A 120 -5.85 15.30 19.20
C GLN A 120 -5.19 14.50 20.32
N THR A 121 -5.50 14.83 21.58
CA THR A 121 -4.93 14.13 22.73
C THR A 121 -5.52 12.74 22.92
N ALA A 122 -6.82 12.56 22.68
CA ALA A 122 -7.52 11.30 22.93
C ALA A 122 -7.30 10.24 21.83
N TRP A 123 -7.29 10.65 20.56
CA TRP A 123 -7.18 9.72 19.42
C TRP A 123 -5.84 9.80 18.68
N GLY A 124 -5.10 10.89 18.88
CA GLY A 124 -3.72 11.01 18.45
C GLY A 124 -2.73 10.67 19.56
N SER A 125 -1.49 11.08 19.33
CA SER A 125 -0.48 11.16 20.38
C SER A 125 -0.13 12.63 20.54
N SER A 126 0.07 13.05 21.79
CA SER A 126 0.63 14.36 22.09
C SER A 126 1.94 14.15 22.83
N TYR A 127 3.03 14.63 22.22
CA TYR A 127 4.30 14.72 22.91
C TYR A 127 4.25 15.94 23.83
N VAL A 128 4.30 15.69 25.14
CA VAL A 128 4.26 16.76 26.15
C VAL A 128 5.68 17.12 26.59
N ASN A 129 6.47 16.11 26.97
CA ASN A 129 7.86 16.24 27.38
C ASN A 129 8.56 14.88 27.45
N ASP A 130 9.87 14.93 27.65
CA ASP A 130 10.72 13.80 28.00
C ASP A 130 10.82 13.66 29.52
N PHE A 131 11.08 12.43 29.99
CA PHE A 131 11.50 12.15 31.35
C PHE A 131 12.66 11.14 31.37
N MET A 132 13.50 11.18 32.40
CA MET A 132 14.59 10.22 32.53
C MET A 132 14.05 8.86 32.97
N ASP A 133 14.13 7.87 32.08
CA ASP A 133 13.98 6.45 32.40
C ASP A 133 15.36 5.77 32.35
N ARG A 134 15.88 5.42 33.54
CA ARG A 134 17.23 4.91 33.84
C ARG A 134 18.36 5.92 33.58
N ALA A 135 18.76 6.61 34.64
CA ALA A 135 20.09 7.19 34.72
C ALA A 135 21.11 6.05 34.60
N ALA A 136 21.89 6.05 33.51
CA ALA A 136 23.14 5.29 33.45
C ALA A 136 24.20 6.03 34.26
#